data_AF-A0A2E1FH24-F1
#
_entry.id   AF-A0A2E1FH24-F1
#
_cell.length_a   1.000
_cell.length_b   1.000
_cell.length_c   1.000
_cell.angle_alpha   90.00
_cell.angle_beta   90.00
_cell.angle_gamma   90.00
#
_symmetry.space_group_name_H-M   'P 1'
#
loop_
_entity.id
_entity.type
_entity.pdbx_description
1 polymer ?
#
loop_
_entity_poly.entity_id
_entity_poly.type
_entity_poly.pdbx_seq_one_letter_code
_entity_poly.pdbx_strand_id
1 'polypeptide(L)'
;MVIILGFFVIFLLQTPILQALEFDLTAAQNAVGKRFASKFCEAKEKGFSSESSSEFALNNTYLKFVAFPEDERFIEDLWEFTRAIIRTDCGQYVNEEEEIILRDFFKEEGEIASNRDLYLPH
;
A
#
# COMPACT_ATOMS: atom_id res chain seq x y z
N MET A 1 24.76 27.73 -21.76
CA MET A 1 23.31 28.06 -21.70
C MET A 1 22.41 26.90 -22.11
N VAL A 2 22.69 26.18 -23.20
CA VAL A 2 21.85 25.06 -23.69
C VAL A 2 21.72 23.91 -22.68
N ILE A 3 22.79 23.58 -21.95
CA ILE A 3 22.78 22.51 -20.93
C ILE A 3 21.86 22.86 -19.75
N ILE A 4 21.87 24.11 -19.27
CA ILE A 4 21.02 24.58 -18.16
C ILE A 4 19.55 24.59 -18.59
N LEU A 5 19.27 24.98 -19.84
CA LEU A 5 17.91 24.95 -20.40
C LEU A 5 17.39 23.51 -20.52
N GLY A 6 18.23 22.55 -20.91
CA GLY A 6 17.89 21.13 -20.95
C GLY A 6 17.54 20.55 -19.59
N PHE A 7 18.33 20.85 -18.55
CA PHE A 7 18.01 20.45 -17.16
C PHE A 7 16.71 21.08 -16.67
N PHE A 8 16.43 22.34 -17.02
CA PHE A 8 15.21 23.03 -16.62
C PHE A 8 13.95 22.42 -17.26
N VAL A 9 14.04 22.00 -18.53
CA VAL A 9 12.94 21.31 -19.24
C VAL A 9 12.68 19.92 -18.66
N ILE A 10 13.73 19.16 -18.32
CA ILE A 10 13.58 17.84 -17.66
C ILE A 10 12.93 17.99 -16.28
N PHE A 11 13.34 18.99 -15.50
CA PHE A 11 12.77 19.24 -14.18
C PHE A 11 11.28 19.56 -14.25
N LEU A 12 10.86 20.41 -15.20
CA LEU A 12 9.45 20.73 -15.43
C LEU A 12 8.63 19.51 -15.87
N LEU A 13 9.20 18.59 -16.65
CA LEU A 13 8.52 17.37 -17.10
C LEU A 13 8.36 16.32 -16.00
N GLN A 14 9.23 16.31 -14.98
CA GLN A 14 9.14 15.36 -13.86
C GLN A 14 8.11 15.78 -12.80
N THR A 15 7.83 17.07 -12.65
CA THR A 15 6.87 17.59 -11.66
C THR A 15 5.45 16.99 -11.77
N PRO A 16 4.80 16.87 -12.95
CA PRO A 16 3.45 16.30 -13.04
C PRO A 16 3.41 14.80 -12.73
N ILE A 17 4.46 14.05 -13.07
CA ILE A 17 4.54 12.60 -12.80
C ILE A 17 4.62 12.37 -11.29
N LEU A 18 5.48 13.13 -10.61
CA LEU A 18 5.63 13.03 -9.15
C LEU A 18 4.33 13.42 -8.43
N GLN A 19 3.65 14.47 -8.90
CA GLN A 19 2.39 14.92 -8.32
C GLN A 19 1.24 13.91 -8.55
N ALA A 20 1.21 13.21 -9.69
CA ALA A 20 0.25 12.15 -9.95
C ALA A 20 0.49 10.94 -9.03
N LEU A 21 1.75 10.54 -8.85
CA LEU A 21 2.12 9.44 -7.95
C LEU A 21 1.76 9.76 -6.48
N GLU A 22 2.00 10.99 -6.02
CA GLU A 22 1.64 11.43 -4.68
C GLU A 22 0.12 11.44 -4.44
N PHE A 23 -0.64 11.83 -5.47
CA PHE A 23 -2.10 11.76 -5.45
C PHE A 23 -2.61 10.32 -5.36
N ASP A 24 -2.06 9.43 -6.21
CA ASP A 24 -2.41 8.01 -6.20
C ASP A 24 -2.06 7.35 -4.85
N LEU A 25 -0.92 7.72 -4.25
CA LEU A 25 -0.53 7.24 -2.92
C LEU A 25 -1.52 7.69 -1.85
N THR A 26 -1.86 8.98 -1.84
CA THR A 26 -2.84 9.54 -0.88
C THR A 26 -4.21 8.86 -1.02
N ALA A 27 -4.64 8.58 -2.25
CA ALA A 27 -5.88 7.86 -2.51
C ALA A 27 -5.81 6.41 -2.00
N ALA A 28 -4.72 5.68 -2.30
CA ALA A 28 -4.49 4.32 -1.84
C ALA A 28 -4.40 4.21 -0.32
N GLN A 29 -3.72 5.14 0.35
CA GLN A 29 -3.64 5.21 1.80
C GLN A 29 -5.03 5.34 2.44
N ASN A 30 -5.89 6.22 1.91
CA ASN A 30 -7.23 6.43 2.44
C ASN A 30 -8.21 5.28 2.11
N ALA A 31 -8.15 4.75 0.89
CA ALA A 31 -9.11 3.75 0.42
C ALA A 31 -8.73 2.32 0.79
N VAL A 32 -7.43 2.00 0.77
CA VAL A 32 -6.90 0.66 0.98
C VAL A 32 -6.20 0.57 2.34
N GLY A 33 -5.15 1.35 2.56
CA GLY A 33 -4.30 1.21 3.76
C GLY A 33 -5.07 1.35 5.06
N LYS A 34 -5.84 2.44 5.21
CA LYS A 34 -6.68 2.70 6.39
C LYS A 34 -7.72 1.59 6.63
N ARG A 35 -8.36 1.12 5.56
CA ARG A 35 -9.41 0.10 5.65
C ARG A 35 -8.83 -1.27 5.98
N PHE A 36 -7.66 -1.59 5.43
CA PHE A 36 -6.92 -2.80 5.72
C PHE A 36 -6.53 -2.84 7.19
N ALA A 37 -5.86 -1.80 7.69
CA ALA A 37 -5.48 -1.69 9.09
C ALA A 37 -6.69 -1.85 10.03
N SER A 38 -7.78 -1.14 9.75
CA SER A 38 -9.01 -1.23 10.55
C SER A 38 -9.58 -2.65 10.61
N LYS A 39 -9.66 -3.35 9.47
CA LYS A 39 -10.22 -4.71 9.42
C LYS A 39 -9.28 -5.75 10.02
N PHE A 40 -7.98 -5.57 9.85
CA PHE A 40 -6.97 -6.40 10.51
C PHE A 40 -7.08 -6.28 12.03
N CYS A 41 -7.12 -5.05 12.55
CA CYS A 41 -7.25 -4.81 13.99
C CYS A 41 -8.56 -5.36 14.55
N GLU A 42 -9.67 -5.22 13.83
CA GLU A 42 -10.97 -5.81 14.23
C GLU A 42 -10.89 -7.33 14.44
N ALA A 43 -10.11 -8.04 13.62
CA ALA A 43 -9.89 -9.48 13.77
C ALA A 43 -8.90 -9.77 14.90
N LYS A 44 -7.79 -9.03 15.01
CA LYS A 44 -6.81 -9.21 16.09
C LYS A 44 -7.41 -9.04 17.48
N GLU A 45 -8.27 -8.04 17.68
CA GLU A 45 -8.99 -7.81 18.94
C GLU A 45 -9.90 -8.99 19.35
N LYS A 46 -10.35 -9.79 18.38
CA LYS A 46 -11.16 -10.99 18.60
C LYS A 46 -10.31 -12.24 18.85
N GLY A 47 -8.98 -12.11 18.87
CA GLY A 47 -8.04 -13.20 19.14
C GLY A 47 -7.68 -14.06 17.93
N PHE A 48 -7.93 -13.59 16.71
CA PHE A 48 -7.49 -14.30 15.50
C PHE A 48 -5.97 -14.19 15.29
N SER A 49 -5.40 -15.18 14.59
CA SER A 49 -4.00 -15.14 14.16
C SER A 49 -3.77 -14.00 13.16
N SER A 50 -2.51 -13.60 12.99
CA SER A 50 -2.16 -12.56 12.01
C SER A 50 -2.47 -12.99 10.58
N GLU A 51 -2.25 -14.26 10.22
CA GLU A 51 -2.64 -14.80 8.90
C GLU A 51 -4.14 -14.66 8.64
N SER A 52 -4.99 -15.16 9.54
CA SER A 52 -6.45 -15.07 9.38
C SER A 52 -6.95 -13.62 9.41
N SER A 53 -6.31 -12.77 10.21
CA SER A 53 -6.64 -11.34 10.28
C SER A 53 -6.27 -10.62 8.98
N SER A 54 -5.14 -10.97 8.37
CA SER A 54 -4.69 -10.45 7.08
C SER A 54 -5.62 -10.86 5.94
N GLU A 55 -6.01 -12.14 5.88
CA GLU A 55 -6.99 -12.61 4.91
C GLU A 55 -8.37 -11.95 5.08
N PHE A 56 -8.81 -11.78 6.33
CA PHE A 56 -10.04 -11.07 6.62
C PHE A 56 -9.97 -9.62 6.16
N ALA A 57 -8.86 -8.92 6.42
CA ALA A 57 -8.64 -7.56 5.96
C ALA A 57 -8.62 -7.46 4.44
N LEU A 58 -7.91 -8.35 3.77
CA LEU A 58 -7.84 -8.46 2.31
C LEU A 58 -9.23 -8.63 1.68
N ASN A 59 -10.05 -9.53 2.22
CA ASN A 59 -11.40 -9.79 1.71
C ASN A 59 -12.41 -8.67 2.00
N ASN A 60 -12.10 -7.80 2.95
CA ASN A 60 -12.92 -6.65 3.32
C ASN A 60 -12.36 -5.32 2.83
N THR A 61 -11.32 -5.35 2.01
CA THR A 61 -10.69 -4.20 1.36
C THR A 61 -10.74 -4.33 -0.15
N TYR A 62 -10.43 -3.23 -0.84
CA TYR A 62 -10.32 -3.22 -2.29
C TYR A 62 -8.93 -3.66 -2.77
N LEU A 63 -8.01 -4.07 -1.89
CA LEU A 63 -6.61 -4.34 -2.24
C LEU A 63 -6.48 -5.28 -3.46
N LYS A 64 -7.33 -6.32 -3.55
CA LYS A 64 -7.41 -7.26 -4.70
C LYS A 64 -7.87 -6.66 -6.04
N PHE A 65 -8.41 -5.45 -6.03
CA PHE A 65 -9.12 -4.84 -7.16
C PHE A 65 -8.53 -3.48 -7.57
N VAL A 66 -7.41 -3.06 -6.97
CA VAL A 66 -6.73 -1.81 -7.33
C VAL A 66 -5.52 -2.11 -8.19
N ALA A 67 -5.45 -1.50 -9.37
CA ALA A 67 -4.22 -1.47 -10.15
C ALA A 67 -3.33 -0.32 -9.63
N PHE A 68 -2.39 -0.64 -8.74
CA PHE A 68 -1.44 0.37 -8.26
C PHE A 68 -0.46 0.81 -9.36
N PRO A 69 0.15 2.00 -9.23
CA PRO A 69 1.24 2.42 -10.11
C PRO A 69 2.41 1.44 -10.07
N GLU A 70 3.09 1.26 -11.20
CA GLU A 70 4.34 0.50 -11.31
C GLU A 70 5.53 1.30 -10.73
N ASP A 71 5.48 1.60 -9.43
CA ASP A 71 6.55 2.26 -8.68
C ASP A 71 6.95 1.39 -7.48
N GLU A 72 8.23 1.01 -7.43
CA GLU A 72 8.78 0.10 -6.41
C GLU A 72 8.61 0.61 -4.97
N ARG A 73 8.49 1.92 -4.77
CA ARG A 73 8.30 2.52 -3.44
C ARG A 73 6.84 2.71 -3.09
N PHE A 74 5.92 2.66 -4.05
CA PHE A 74 4.50 2.89 -3.79
C PHE A 74 3.94 1.90 -2.76
N ILE A 75 4.23 0.60 -2.93
CA ILE A 75 3.77 -0.45 -2.02
C ILE A 75 4.45 -0.31 -0.65
N GLU A 76 5.72 0.08 -0.61
CA GLU A 76 6.45 0.33 0.63
C GLU A 76 5.83 1.49 1.42
N ASP A 77 5.58 2.62 0.75
CA ASP A 77 5.02 3.81 1.38
C ASP A 77 3.57 3.57 1.84
N LEU A 78 2.80 2.79 1.08
CA LEU A 78 1.46 2.34 1.49
C LEU A 78 1.52 1.40 2.71
N TRP A 79 2.50 0.49 2.73
CA TRP A 79 2.73 -0.41 3.86
C TRP A 79 3.10 0.37 5.12
N GLU A 80 4.06 1.30 5.07
CA GLU A 80 4.47 2.07 6.24
C GLU A 80 3.32 2.91 6.81
N PHE A 81 2.49 3.50 5.93
CA PHE A 81 1.25 4.16 6.34
C PHE A 81 0.30 3.20 7.07
N THR A 82 0.06 2.02 6.49
CA THR A 82 -0.86 1.01 7.03
C THR A 82 -0.37 0.48 8.37
N ARG A 83 0.92 0.18 8.47
CA ARG A 83 1.63 -0.27 9.68
C ARG A 83 1.53 0.75 10.81
N ALA A 84 1.67 2.05 10.52
CA ALA A 84 1.54 3.08 11.54
C ALA A 84 0.17 3.07 12.21
N ILE A 85 -0.90 2.84 11.43
CA ILE A 85 -2.27 2.70 11.97
C ILE A 85 -2.37 1.42 12.81
N ILE A 86 -1.88 0.28 12.30
CA ILE A 86 -1.94 -1.00 13.03
C ILE A 86 -1.23 -0.91 14.38
N ARG A 87 -0.04 -0.33 14.41
CA ARG A 87 0.72 -0.10 15.65
C ARG A 87 -0.02 0.78 16.65
N THR A 88 -0.73 1.78 16.15
CA THR A 88 -1.51 2.72 16.96
C THR A 88 -2.77 2.06 17.52
N ASP A 89 -3.53 1.37 16.68
CA ASP A 89 -4.87 0.90 17.01
C ASP A 89 -4.85 -0.44 17.75
N CYS A 90 -3.99 -1.38 17.31
CA CYS A 90 -3.99 -2.75 17.82
C CYS A 90 -2.58 -3.34 18.04
N GLY A 91 -1.53 -2.49 18.10
CA GLY A 91 -0.14 -2.92 18.23
C GLY A 91 0.16 -3.79 19.46
N GLN A 92 -0.65 -3.68 20.52
CA GLN A 92 -0.57 -4.55 21.70
C GLN A 92 -0.82 -6.04 21.40
N TYR A 93 -1.48 -6.35 20.28
CA TYR A 93 -1.80 -7.72 19.85
C TYR A 93 -0.87 -8.24 18.76
N VAL A 94 0.11 -7.44 18.33
CA VAL A 94 1.00 -7.74 17.20
C VAL A 94 2.44 -7.68 17.69
N ASN A 95 3.10 -8.84 17.74
CA ASN A 95 4.54 -8.89 18.03
C ASN A 95 5.38 -8.69 16.75
N GLU A 96 6.71 -8.66 16.90
CA GLU A 96 7.62 -8.43 15.77
C GLU A 96 7.53 -9.51 14.68
N GLU A 97 7.36 -10.78 15.04
CA GLU A 97 7.21 -11.89 14.10
C GLU A 97 5.89 -11.78 13.32
N GLU A 98 4.82 -11.45 14.03
CA GLU A 98 3.51 -11.20 13.42
C GLU A 98 3.52 -10.00 12.47
N GLU A 99 4.26 -8.94 12.82
CA GLU A 99 4.42 -7.76 11.96
C GLU A 99 5.17 -8.11 10.66
N ILE A 100 6.15 -9.02 10.72
CA ILE A 100 6.86 -9.53 9.54
C ILE A 100 5.91 -10.33 8.63
N ILE A 101 5.14 -11.26 9.19
CA ILE A 101 4.16 -12.06 8.44
C ILE A 101 3.15 -11.14 7.75
N LEU A 102 2.64 -10.16 8.49
CA LEU A 102 1.70 -9.16 7.99
C LEU A 102 2.28 -8.32 6.85
N ARG A 103 3.52 -7.86 6.99
CA ARG A 103 4.23 -7.10 5.95
C ARG A 103 4.35 -7.91 4.67
N ASP A 104 4.84 -9.14 4.79
CA ASP A 104 5.14 -9.98 3.63
C ASP A 104 3.84 -10.30 2.88
N PHE A 105 2.77 -10.64 3.61
CA PHE A 105 1.44 -10.81 3.04
C PHE A 105 0.91 -9.56 2.33
N PHE A 106 1.01 -8.39 2.98
CA PHE A 106 0.49 -7.14 2.40
C PHE A 106 1.23 -6.77 1.10
N LYS A 107 2.56 -6.96 1.08
CA LYS A 107 3.38 -6.69 -0.09
C LYS A 107 3.09 -7.66 -1.23
N GLU A 108 3.01 -8.96 -0.95
CA GLU A 108 2.66 -9.97 -1.95
C GLU A 108 1.32 -9.65 -2.61
N GLU A 109 0.27 -9.40 -1.82
CA GLU A 109 -1.05 -9.04 -2.36
C GLU A 109 -1.05 -7.70 -3.09
N GLY A 110 -0.25 -6.73 -2.62
CA GLY A 110 -0.06 -5.45 -3.31
C GLY A 110 0.62 -5.62 -4.67
N GLU A 111 1.64 -6.47 -4.77
CA GLU A 111 2.33 -6.79 -6.02
C GLU A 111 1.40 -7.51 -7.00
N ILE A 112 0.61 -8.47 -6.52
CA ILE A 112 -0.41 -9.15 -7.33
C ILE A 112 -1.43 -8.14 -7.86
N ALA A 113 -1.93 -7.24 -7.01
CA ALA A 113 -2.87 -6.20 -7.41
C ALA A 113 -2.28 -5.21 -8.43
N SER A 114 -0.97 -4.94 -8.33
CA SER A 114 -0.23 -4.09 -9.26
C SER A 114 -0.01 -4.74 -10.63
N ASN A 115 -0.19 -6.06 -10.75
CA ASN A 115 -0.04 -6.77 -12.02
C ASN A 115 -1.24 -6.52 -12.94
N ARG A 116 -1.16 -5.45 -13.74
CA ARG A 116 -2.22 -4.98 -14.65
C ARG A 116 -2.61 -6.01 -15.70
N ASP A 117 -1.69 -6.89 -16.10
CA ASP A 117 -1.94 -7.96 -17.08
C ASP A 117 -2.93 -9.01 -16.57
N LEU A 118 -3.11 -9.14 -15.25
CA LEU A 118 -4.11 -10.03 -14.66
C LEU A 118 -5.54 -9.48 -14.75
N TYR A 119 -5.71 -8.16 -14.94
CA TYR A 119 -7.00 -7.48 -14.73
C TYR A 119 -7.48 -6.66 -15.93
N LEU A 120 -6.63 -6.38 -16.92
CA LEU A 120 -7.02 -5.66 -18.12
C LEU A 120 -7.12 -6.61 -19.33
N PRO A 121 -8.22 -6.58 -20.09
CA PRO A 121 -8.34 -7.36 -21.32
C PRO A 121 -7.34 -6.87 -22.37
N HIS A 122 -6.72 -7.81 -23.08
CA HIS A 122 -5.82 -7.54 -24.21
C HIS A 122 -6.54 -6.88 -25.40
#